data_AF-A0AAJ2HZR1-F1
#
_entry.id   AF-A0AAJ2HZR1-F1
#
_cell.length_a   1.000
_cell.length_b   1.000
_cell.length_c   1.000
_cell.angle_alpha   90.00
_cell.angle_beta   90.00
_cell.angle_gamma   90.00
#
_symmetry.space_group_name_H-M   'P 1'
#
loop_
_entity.id
_entity.type
_entity.pdbx_description
1 polymer ?
#
loop_
_entity_poly.entity_id
_entity_poly.type
_entity_poly.pdbx_seq_one_letter_code
_entity_poly.pdbx_strand_id
1 'polypeptide(L)'
;MPVNWRVFVAAATLLVSLSAWATEAPEHADAVIGGVVAWVASRLGWFYILTAALVIVFVILVADSRHGTIKMGPDHAKPQFNLFTGWAMYALMGMAFGYFAYRFGMPLSIRSALYP
;
A
#
# COMPACT_ATOMS: atom_id res chain seq x y z
N MET A 1 2.63 14.47 -17.94
CA MET A 1 3.95 13.80 -17.97
C MET A 1 3.86 12.67 -18.98
N PRO A 2 4.81 12.53 -19.93
CA PRO A 2 4.78 11.43 -20.89
C PRO A 2 5.01 10.08 -20.19
N VAL A 3 4.36 9.02 -20.66
CA VAL A 3 4.51 7.67 -20.12
C VAL A 3 5.94 7.18 -20.33
N ASN A 4 6.59 6.74 -19.25
CA ASN A 4 7.88 6.07 -19.36
C ASN A 4 7.68 4.63 -19.84
N TRP A 5 7.79 4.44 -21.16
CA TRP A 5 7.47 3.18 -21.83
C TRP A 5 8.30 1.99 -21.36
N ARG A 6 9.55 2.22 -20.96
CA ARG A 6 10.44 1.15 -20.47
C ARG A 6 9.93 0.56 -19.16
N VAL A 7 9.51 1.43 -18.24
CA VAL A 7 8.96 1.02 -16.93
C VAL A 7 7.57 0.41 -17.11
N PHE A 8 6.74 1.01 -17.97
CA PHE A 8 5.39 0.52 -18.23
C PHE A 8 5.38 -0.90 -18.80
N VAL A 9 6.16 -1.16 -19.86
CA VAL A 9 6.22 -2.49 -20.47
C VAL A 9 6.84 -3.51 -19.53
N ALA A 10 7.93 -3.17 -18.83
CA ALA A 10 8.55 -4.08 -17.86
C ALA A 10 7.58 -4.50 -16.74
N ALA A 11 6.86 -3.53 -16.15
CA ALA A 11 5.88 -3.82 -15.10
C ALA A 11 4.66 -4.58 -15.65
N ALA A 12 4.14 -4.20 -16.82
CA ALA A 12 3.00 -4.86 -17.45
C ALA A 12 3.31 -6.32 -17.79
N THR A 13 4.47 -6.60 -18.41
CA THR A 13 4.88 -7.96 -18.72
C THR A 13 5.02 -8.81 -17.46
N LEU A 14 5.66 -8.27 -16.41
CA LEU A 14 5.80 -8.98 -15.13
C LEU A 14 4.44 -9.33 -14.51
N LEU A 15 3.52 -8.36 -14.45
CA LEU A 15 2.18 -8.57 -13.90
C LEU A 15 1.37 -9.58 -14.70
N VAL A 16 1.39 -9.49 -16.04
CA VAL A 16 0.65 -10.41 -16.91
C VAL A 16 1.21 -11.83 -16.81
N SER A 17 2.54 -12.00 -16.83
CA SER A 17 3.17 -13.31 -16.68
C SER A 17 2.85 -13.95 -15.32
N LEU A 18 2.94 -13.18 -14.23
CA LEU A 18 2.61 -13.68 -12.89
C LEU A 18 1.12 -14.02 -12.77
N SER A 19 0.24 -13.20 -13.34
CA SER A 19 -1.20 -13.43 -13.34
C SER A 19 -1.58 -14.64 -14.19
N ALA A 20 -0.95 -14.85 -15.34
CA ALA A 20 -1.18 -16.01 -16.20
C ALA A 20 -0.77 -17.30 -15.46
N TRP A 21 0.42 -17.32 -14.87
CA TRP A 21 0.91 -18.46 -14.08
C TRP A 21 -0.03 -18.80 -12.92
N ALA A 22 -0.48 -17.81 -12.15
CA ALA A 22 -1.42 -18.00 -11.05
C ALA A 22 -2.81 -18.52 -11.51
N THR A 23 -3.18 -18.25 -12.77
CA THR A 23 -4.45 -18.71 -13.35
C THR A 23 -4.34 -20.14 -13.90
N GLU A 24 -3.20 -20.51 -14.50
CA GLU A 24 -2.97 -21.82 -15.09
C GLU A 24 -2.75 -22.92 -14.05
N ALA A 25 -2.05 -22.63 -12.96
CA ALA A 25 -1.70 -23.61 -11.92
C ALA A 25 -1.97 -23.07 -10.50
N PRO A 26 -3.25 -22.88 -10.11
CA PRO A 26 -3.62 -22.22 -8.86
C PRO A 26 -3.10 -22.94 -7.61
N GLU A 27 -3.14 -24.28 -7.57
CA GLU A 27 -2.65 -25.07 -6.42
C GLU A 27 -1.13 -24.93 -6.24
N HIS A 28 -0.38 -24.91 -7.36
CA HIS A 28 1.06 -24.73 -7.33
C HIS A 28 1.43 -23.29 -6.91
N ALA A 29 0.70 -22.30 -7.44
CA ALA A 29 0.89 -20.90 -7.09
C ALA A 29 0.64 -20.66 -5.59
N ASP A 30 -0.43 -21.22 -5.03
CA ASP A 30 -0.73 -21.10 -3.60
C ASP A 30 0.34 -21.76 -2.72
N ALA A 31 0.79 -22.97 -3.08
CA ALA A 31 1.86 -23.66 -2.35
C ALA A 31 3.19 -22.87 -2.36
N VAL A 32 3.59 -22.33 -3.52
CA VAL A 32 4.83 -21.56 -3.65
C VAL A 32 4.72 -20.21 -2.94
N ILE A 33 3.65 -19.46 -3.16
CA ILE A 33 3.45 -18.14 -2.54
C ILE A 33 3.34 -18.30 -1.03
N GLY A 34 2.51 -19.23 -0.55
CA GLY A 34 2.37 -19.53 0.88
C GLY A 34 3.69 -19.95 1.52
N GLY A 35 4.46 -20.81 0.86
CA GLY A 35 5.78 -21.24 1.33
C GLY A 35 6.78 -20.08 1.43
N VAL A 36 6.82 -19.20 0.43
CA VAL A 36 7.68 -17.99 0.45
C VAL A 36 7.22 -17.04 1.55
N VAL A 37 5.93 -16.77 1.69
CA VAL A 37 5.38 -15.89 2.73
C VAL A 37 5.72 -16.44 4.12
N ALA A 38 5.54 -17.74 4.35
CA ALA A 38 5.89 -18.38 5.63
C ALA A 38 7.40 -18.32 5.93
N TRP A 39 8.24 -18.49 4.90
CA TRP A 39 9.69 -18.35 5.03
C TRP A 39 10.10 -16.91 5.36
N VAL A 40 9.52 -15.92 4.69
CA VAL A 40 9.75 -14.50 4.96
C VAL A 40 9.28 -14.16 6.37
N ALA A 41 8.09 -14.62 6.77
CA ALA A 41 7.55 -14.37 8.10
C ALA A 41 8.44 -14.97 9.21
N SER A 42 8.94 -16.19 9.02
CA SER A 42 9.79 -16.86 10.02
C SER A 42 11.19 -16.25 10.14
N ARG A 43 11.81 -15.82 9.03
CA ARG A 43 13.19 -15.28 9.04
C ARG A 43 13.27 -13.76 9.17
N LEU A 44 12.34 -13.04 8.54
CA LEU A 44 12.34 -11.57 8.45
C LEU A 44 11.18 -10.92 9.24
N GLY A 45 10.33 -11.70 9.91
CA GLY A 45 9.23 -11.16 10.72
C GLY A 45 9.71 -10.20 11.81
N TRP A 46 10.81 -10.50 12.49
CA TRP A 46 11.41 -9.61 13.49
C TRP A 46 11.86 -8.28 12.88
N PHE A 47 12.45 -8.32 11.68
CA PHE A 47 12.92 -7.15 10.94
C PHE A 47 11.73 -6.30 10.48
N TYR A 48 10.64 -6.93 10.04
CA TYR A 48 9.40 -6.25 9.68
C TYR A 48 8.81 -5.47 10.87
N ILE A 49 8.67 -6.12 12.04
CA ILE A 49 8.15 -5.48 13.25
C ILE A 49 9.08 -4.34 13.71
N LEU A 50 10.39 -4.56 13.70
CA LEU A 50 11.38 -3.54 14.06
C LEU A 50 11.34 -2.34 13.12
N THR A 51 11.26 -2.57 11.80
CA THR A 51 11.17 -1.50 10.79
C THR A 51 9.87 -0.72 10.96
N ALA A 52 8.74 -1.40 11.15
CA ALA A 52 7.45 -0.73 11.39
C ALA A 52 7.49 0.15 12.66
N ALA A 53 8.01 -0.39 13.77
CA ALA A 53 8.18 0.38 15.00
C ALA A 53 9.12 1.56 14.82
N LEU A 54 10.25 1.36 14.13
CA LEU A 54 11.23 2.41 13.83
C LEU A 54 10.61 3.51 12.98
N VAL A 55 9.83 3.18 11.94
CA VAL A 55 9.15 4.17 11.11
C VAL A 55 8.15 4.98 11.94
N ILE A 56 7.38 4.35 12.83
CA ILE A 56 6.45 5.07 13.71
C ILE A 56 7.20 6.03 14.62
N VAL A 57 8.26 5.55 15.30
CA VAL A 57 9.10 6.39 16.16
C VAL A 57 9.71 7.53 15.35
N PHE A 58 10.27 7.24 14.17
CA PHE A 58 10.86 8.23 13.29
C PHE A 58 9.84 9.30 12.88
N VAL A 59 8.61 8.92 12.50
CA VAL A 59 7.55 9.86 12.14
C VAL A 59 7.17 10.74 13.33
N ILE A 60 7.06 10.18 14.54
CA ILE A 60 6.79 10.96 15.76
C ILE A 60 7.93 11.95 16.05
N LEU A 61 9.19 11.49 15.95
CA LEU A 61 10.36 12.35 16.13
C LEU A 61 10.40 13.47 15.10
N VAL A 62 10.09 13.19 13.83
CA VAL A 62 10.04 14.19 12.77
C VAL A 62 8.92 15.20 13.04
N ALA A 63 7.76 14.73 13.49
CA ALA A 63 6.61 15.58 13.81
C ALA A 63 6.89 16.54 14.98
N ASP A 64 7.62 16.11 16.02
CA ASP A 64 8.04 16.96 17.14
C ASP A 64 9.25 17.86 16.79
N SER A 65 10.08 17.43 15.83
CA SER A 65 11.25 18.18 15.41
C SER A 65 10.90 19.44 14.61
N ARG A 66 11.88 20.35 14.50
CA ARG A 66 11.82 21.56 13.66
C ARG A 66 11.54 21.29 12.17
N HIS A 67 11.72 20.05 11.70
CA HIS A 67 11.42 19.68 10.31
C HIS A 67 9.92 19.48 10.06
N GLY A 68 9.13 19.23 11.11
CA GLY A 68 7.67 19.05 10.99
C GLY A 68 6.90 20.33 10.64
N THR A 69 7.50 21.51 10.85
CA THR A 69 6.87 22.80 10.54
C THR A 69 7.15 23.27 9.10
N ILE A 70 8.01 22.56 8.37
CA ILE A 70 8.36 22.89 6.99
C ILE A 70 7.17 22.52 6.10
N LYS A 71 6.64 23.50 5.36
CA LYS A 71 5.56 23.26 4.41
C LYS A 71 6.10 22.50 3.20
N MET A 72 5.42 21.42 2.83
CA MET A 72 5.71 20.70 1.59
C MET A 72 5.12 21.48 0.41
N GLY A 73 5.89 22.41 -0.14
CA GLY A 73 5.51 23.29 -1.24
C GLY A 73 6.18 24.66 -1.13
N PRO A 74 5.88 25.59 -2.05
CA PRO A 74 6.35 26.97 -1.93
C PRO A 74 5.95 27.58 -0.58
N ASP A 75 6.79 28.45 0.00
CA ASP A 75 6.59 29.00 1.37
C ASP A 75 5.22 29.70 1.58
N HIS A 76 4.66 30.21 0.48
CA HIS A 76 3.39 30.93 0.39
C HIS A 76 2.19 30.02 0.03
N ALA A 77 2.39 28.71 -0.08
CA ALA A 77 1.31 27.77 -0.32
C ALA A 77 0.34 27.73 0.87
N LYS A 78 -0.96 27.72 0.53
CA LYS A 78 -2.06 27.46 1.47
C LYS A 78 -2.53 26.02 1.28
N PRO A 79 -3.00 25.34 2.34
CA PRO A 79 -3.60 24.01 2.21
C PRO A 79 -4.74 24.04 1.20
N GLN A 80 -4.74 23.12 0.23
CA GLN A 80 -5.81 23.01 -0.77
C GLN A 80 -7.12 22.54 -0.14
N PHE A 81 -7.04 21.73 0.92
CA PHE A 81 -8.18 21.18 1.65
C PHE A 81 -8.09 21.56 3.14
N ASN A 82 -9.26 21.71 3.78
CA ASN A 82 -9.34 21.85 5.23
C ASN A 82 -8.89 20.53 5.90
N LEU A 83 -8.38 20.63 7.13
CA LEU A 83 -7.96 19.49 7.96
C LEU A 83 -9.06 18.42 8.05
N PHE A 84 -10.32 18.82 8.27
CA PHE A 84 -11.44 17.88 8.34
C PHE A 84 -11.62 17.10 7.03
N THR A 85 -11.58 17.79 5.88
CA THR A 85 -11.68 17.16 4.56
C THR A 85 -10.52 16.22 4.30
N GLY A 86 -9.29 16.60 4.67
CA GLY A 86 -8.11 15.75 4.54
C GLY A 86 -8.22 14.46 5.36
N TRP A 87 -8.57 14.57 6.65
CA TRP A 87 -8.79 13.41 7.51
C TRP A 87 -9.95 12.53 7.03
N ALA A 88 -11.05 13.13 6.57
CA ALA A 88 -12.18 12.41 6.01
C ALA A 88 -11.79 11.58 4.78
N MET A 89 -10.91 12.08 3.90
CA MET A 89 -10.42 11.32 2.75
C MET A 89 -9.61 10.08 3.15
N TYR A 90 -8.70 10.22 4.12
CA TYR A 90 -7.91 9.08 4.63
C TYR A 90 -8.78 8.06 5.38
N ALA A 91 -9.70 8.54 6.23
CA ALA A 91 -10.63 7.68 6.96
C ALA A 91 -11.58 6.94 6.01
N LEU A 92 -12.11 7.61 4.99
CA LEU A 92 -12.97 7.00 3.97
C LEU A 92 -12.23 5.89 3.22
N MET A 93 -10.98 6.12 2.82
CA MET A 93 -10.15 5.12 2.14
C MET A 93 -9.92 3.88 3.03
N GLY A 94 -9.59 4.10 4.31
CA GLY A 94 -9.41 3.01 5.27
C GLY A 94 -10.69 2.21 5.51
N MET A 95 -11.82 2.91 5.70
CA MET A 95 -13.13 2.27 5.86
C MET A 95 -13.55 1.48 4.63
N ALA A 96 -13.31 2.00 3.41
CA ALA A 96 -13.62 1.28 2.18
C ALA A 96 -12.87 -0.05 2.12
N PHE A 97 -11.54 -0.04 2.33
CA PHE A 97 -10.76 -1.28 2.32
C PHE A 97 -11.19 -2.26 3.42
N GLY A 98 -11.43 -1.77 4.64
CA GLY A 98 -11.88 -2.62 5.74
C GLY A 98 -13.27 -3.21 5.53
N TYR A 99 -14.22 -2.40 5.06
CA TYR A 99 -15.60 -2.83 4.83
C TYR A 99 -15.67 -3.95 3.77
N PHE A 100 -15.06 -3.76 2.60
CA PHE A 100 -15.13 -4.79 1.55
C PHE A 100 -14.33 -6.06 1.88
N ALA A 101 -13.22 -5.95 2.59
CA ALA A 101 -12.44 -7.11 3.00
C ALA A 101 -13.17 -7.94 4.08
N TYR A 102 -13.67 -7.30 5.14
CA TYR A 102 -14.19 -8.01 6.31
C TYR A 102 -15.71 -8.24 6.28
N ARG A 103 -16.50 -7.40 5.60
CA ARG A 103 -17.96 -7.59 5.49
C ARG A 103 -18.34 -8.50 4.32
N PHE A 104 -17.65 -8.37 3.19
CA PHE A 104 -17.96 -9.10 1.97
C PHE A 104 -16.95 -10.21 1.62
N GLY A 105 -15.85 -10.33 2.37
CA GLY A 105 -14.83 -11.36 2.11
C GLY A 105 -14.10 -11.16 0.78
N MET A 106 -14.15 -9.97 0.20
CA MET A 106 -13.57 -9.69 -1.12
C MET A 106 -12.08 -9.35 -1.02
N PRO A 107 -11.28 -9.65 -2.07
CA PRO A 107 -9.86 -9.37 -2.07
C PRO A 107 -9.58 -7.86 -1.97
N LEU A 108 -8.55 -7.48 -1.20
CA LEU A 108 -8.04 -6.11 -1.01
C LEU A 108 -7.55 -5.50 -2.33
N SER A 109 -8.49 -5.10 -3.18
CA SER A 109 -8.24 -4.59 -4.52
C SER A 109 -9.20 -3.45 -4.81
N ILE A 110 -8.74 -2.40 -5.51
CA ILE A 110 -9.59 -1.22 -5.80
C ILE A 110 -10.90 -1.62 -6.52
N ARG A 111 -10.88 -2.69 -7.32
CA ARG A 111 -12.08 -3.23 -7.98
C ARG A 111 -13.15 -3.74 -7.00
N SER A 112 -12.80 -4.19 -5.80
CA SER A 112 -13.79 -4.66 -4.82
C SER A 112 -14.63 -3.50 -4.26
N ALA A 113 -14.10 -2.27 -4.29
CA ALA A 113 -14.84 -1.08 -3.87
C ALA A 113 -15.85 -0.58 -4.92
N LEU A 114 -15.80 -1.14 -6.14
CA LEU A 114 -16.72 -0.85 -7.25
C LEU A 114 -17.69 -2.00 -7.52
N TYR A 115 -17.71 -3.01 -6.64
CA TYR A 115 -18.68 -4.10 -6.72
C TYR A 115 -20.07 -3.56 -6.30
N PRO A 116 -21.14 -3.79 -7.10
CA PRO A 116 -22.48 -3.32 -6.77
C PRO A 116 -23.06 -3.99 -5.52
#